data_AF-Q5UXF9-F1
#
_entry.id   AF-Q5UXF9-F1
#
_cell.length_a   1.000
_cell.length_b   1.000
_cell.length_c   1.000
_cell.angle_alpha   90.00
_cell.angle_beta   90.00
_cell.angle_gamma   90.00
#
_symmetry.space_group_name_H-M   'P 1'
#
loop_
_entity.id
_entity.type
_entity.pdbx_description
1 polymer ?
#
loop_
_entity_poly.entity_id
_entity_poly.type
_entity_poly.pdbx_seq_one_letter_code
_entity_poly.pdbx_strand_id
1 'polypeptide(L)'
;MDGGSGDMTLAFDLDALKQLAYPDSVFNDARQWSEYVGVISEQPTYVVTNFTRKHRIRQDFFSGPRGREESLENVKEQFDTDRHVFVGADDEDADLAETAGWEYLPVTQAAEAADWDLGEPETPDTATDEDEQRDDWP
;
A
#
# COMPACT_ATOMS: atom_id res chain seq x y z
N MET A 1 -13.62 -17.69 19.30
CA MET A 1 -13.02 -18.25 18.08
C MET A 1 -12.66 -17.04 17.26
N ASP A 2 -11.36 -16.93 17.07
CA ASP A 2 -10.52 -15.82 16.64
C ASP A 2 -11.16 -14.82 15.66
N GLY A 3 -11.10 -13.53 16.02
CA GLY A 3 -11.45 -12.43 15.12
C GLY A 3 -10.42 -12.39 14.01
N GLY A 4 -10.90 -12.58 12.78
CA GLY A 4 -10.08 -12.82 11.61
C GLY A 4 -9.16 -11.65 11.32
N SER A 5 -7.86 -11.92 11.34
CA SER A 5 -6.90 -11.34 10.40
C SER A 5 -7.48 -11.50 8.97
N GLY A 6 -8.16 -10.46 8.47
CA GLY A 6 -8.98 -10.53 7.25
C GLY A 6 -10.27 -9.70 7.26
N ASP A 7 -10.61 -9.00 8.35
CA ASP A 7 -11.82 -8.13 8.38
C ASP A 7 -11.48 -6.64 8.17
N MET A 8 -10.33 -6.32 7.55
CA MET A 8 -9.83 -4.95 7.39
C MET A 8 -9.39 -4.63 5.96
N THR A 9 -9.73 -3.42 5.51
CA THR A 9 -9.11 -2.80 4.33
C THR A 9 -8.06 -1.77 4.76
N LEU A 10 -6.86 -1.90 4.20
CA LEU A 10 -5.73 -0.99 4.44
C LEU A 10 -5.41 -0.21 3.16
N ALA A 11 -5.39 1.12 3.27
CA ALA A 11 -4.98 2.01 2.20
C ALA A 11 -3.73 2.77 2.62
N PHE A 12 -2.72 2.86 1.76
CA PHE A 12 -1.56 3.72 1.98
C PHE A 12 -1.60 4.92 1.05
N ASP A 13 -1.26 6.12 1.55
CA ASP A 13 -0.85 7.19 0.65
C ASP A 13 0.49 6.82 -0.03
N LEU A 14 0.65 7.21 -1.29
CA LEU A 14 1.91 7.01 -2.01
C LEU A 14 3.10 7.71 -1.33
N ASP A 15 2.89 8.89 -0.74
CA ASP A 15 3.95 9.63 -0.06
C ASP A 15 4.30 9.01 1.30
N ALA A 16 3.35 8.32 1.94
CA ALA A 16 3.65 7.42 3.06
C ALA A 16 4.50 6.22 2.61
N LEU A 17 4.13 5.56 1.50
CA LEU A 17 4.91 4.42 0.98
C LEU A 17 6.33 4.76 0.59
N LYS A 18 6.57 6.00 0.14
CA LYS A 18 7.92 6.48 -0.17
C LYS A 18 8.81 6.67 1.06
N GLN A 19 8.28 6.52 2.27
CA GLN A 19 9.04 6.58 3.51
C GLN A 19 9.40 5.20 4.06
N LEU A 20 8.96 4.13 3.40
CA LEU A 20 9.25 2.75 3.80
C LEU A 20 10.40 2.21 2.96
N ALA A 21 11.41 1.64 3.62
CA ALA A 21 12.61 1.12 2.97
C ALA A 21 12.29 -0.08 2.06
N TYR A 22 11.36 -0.94 2.48
CA TYR A 22 10.96 -2.16 1.76
C TYR A 22 9.46 -2.22 1.47
N PRO A 23 8.92 -1.39 0.56
CA PRO A 23 7.48 -1.33 0.31
C PRO A 23 6.85 -2.66 -0.16
N ASP A 24 7.61 -3.52 -0.85
CA ASP A 24 7.13 -4.85 -1.24
C ASP A 24 6.91 -5.75 -0.02
N SER A 25 7.85 -5.72 0.92
CA SER A 25 7.80 -6.50 2.15
C SER A 25 6.67 -6.01 3.06
N VAL A 26 6.46 -4.69 3.13
CA VAL A 26 5.33 -4.07 3.83
C VAL A 26 4.00 -4.58 3.26
N PHE A 27 3.82 -4.60 1.94
CA PHE A 27 2.59 -5.12 1.35
C PHE A 27 2.41 -6.61 1.57
N ASN A 28 3.49 -7.40 1.49
CA ASN A 28 3.43 -8.84 1.78
C ASN A 28 3.06 -9.12 3.23
N ASP A 29 3.57 -8.32 4.17
CA ASP A 29 3.24 -8.40 5.58
C ASP A 29 1.80 -7.98 5.87
N ALA A 30 1.40 -6.79 5.40
CA ALA A 30 0.05 -6.26 5.59
C ALA A 30 -1.04 -7.22 5.13
N ARG A 31 -0.83 -7.90 4.00
CA ARG A 31 -1.75 -8.90 3.43
C ARG A 31 -1.96 -10.14 4.31
N GLN A 32 -1.12 -10.38 5.31
CA GLN A 32 -1.31 -11.49 6.24
C GLN A 32 -2.46 -11.22 7.24
N TRP A 33 -2.83 -9.95 7.42
CA TRP A 33 -3.81 -9.54 8.43
C TRP A 33 -4.88 -8.56 7.95
N SER A 34 -4.81 -8.13 6.69
CA SER A 34 -5.85 -7.36 6.00
C SER A 34 -6.41 -8.16 4.82
N GLU A 35 -7.68 -7.91 4.49
CA GLU A 35 -8.35 -8.52 3.33
C GLU A 35 -7.91 -7.87 2.03
N TYR A 36 -7.79 -6.54 2.07
CA TYR A 36 -7.46 -5.71 0.92
C TYR A 36 -6.40 -4.68 1.30
N VAL A 37 -5.38 -4.55 0.46
CA VAL A 37 -4.33 -3.54 0.58
C VAL A 37 -4.18 -2.76 -0.71
N GLY A 38 -4.25 -1.42 -0.64
CA GLY A 38 -4.20 -0.55 -1.81
C GLY A 38 -3.39 0.72 -1.64
N VAL A 39 -3.24 1.45 -2.75
CA VAL A 39 -2.48 2.71 -2.81
C VAL A 39 -3.37 3.87 -3.23
N ILE A 40 -3.42 4.90 -2.41
CA ILE A 40 -4.12 6.16 -2.68
C ILE A 40 -3.08 7.24 -2.97
N SER A 41 -3.37 8.15 -3.91
CA SER A 41 -2.49 9.27 -4.22
C SER A 41 -3.20 10.36 -5.02
N GLU A 42 -2.76 11.60 -4.82
CA GLU A 42 -3.04 12.74 -5.70
C GLU A 42 -2.20 12.73 -6.99
N GLN A 43 -1.14 11.93 -7.01
CA GLN A 43 -0.26 11.86 -8.15
C GLN A 43 -0.97 11.22 -9.36
N PRO A 44 -0.59 11.61 -10.58
CA PRO A 44 -1.10 10.96 -11.78
C PRO A 44 -0.89 9.44 -11.74
N THR A 45 -1.84 8.67 -12.30
CA THR A 45 -1.80 7.19 -12.28
C THR A 45 -0.48 6.60 -12.79
N TYR A 46 0.19 7.24 -13.76
CA TYR A 46 1.48 6.75 -14.25
C TYR A 46 2.60 6.82 -13.19
N VAL A 47 2.55 7.78 -12.26
CA VAL A 47 3.51 7.90 -11.16
C VAL A 47 3.30 6.76 -10.17
N VAL A 48 2.05 6.51 -9.77
CA VAL A 48 1.66 5.43 -8.85
C VAL A 48 2.03 4.07 -9.45
N THR A 49 1.66 3.82 -10.71
CA THR A 49 1.93 2.55 -11.39
C THR A 49 3.41 2.32 -11.65
N ASN A 50 4.19 3.37 -11.95
CA ASN A 50 5.64 3.25 -12.05
C ASN A 50 6.30 2.90 -10.72
N PHE A 51 5.89 3.57 -9.63
CA PHE A 51 6.40 3.27 -8.29
C PHE A 51 6.08 1.82 -7.89
N THR A 52 4.81 1.43 -7.95
CA THR A 52 4.37 0.08 -7.57
C THR A 52 5.05 -1.01 -8.40
N ARG A 53 5.21 -0.82 -9.72
CA ARG A 53 5.95 -1.76 -10.57
C ARG A 53 7.44 -1.83 -10.22
N LYS A 54 8.09 -0.67 -10.07
CA LYS A 54 9.52 -0.57 -9.74
C LYS A 54 9.84 -1.29 -8.42
N HIS A 55 8.95 -1.16 -7.44
CA HIS A 55 9.09 -1.79 -6.13
C HIS A 55 8.33 -3.12 -6.01
N ARG A 56 7.88 -3.73 -7.12
CA ARG A 56 7.16 -5.03 -7.16
C ARG A 56 5.95 -5.13 -6.20
N ILE A 57 5.34 -3.99 -5.87
CA ILE A 57 4.15 -3.91 -5.02
C ILE A 57 2.98 -4.51 -5.78
N ARG A 58 2.31 -5.47 -5.15
CA ARG A 58 1.01 -5.98 -5.61
C ARG A 58 -0.05 -5.34 -4.73
N GLN A 59 -0.90 -4.53 -5.33
CA GLN A 59 -2.02 -3.84 -4.68
C GLN A 59 -3.35 -4.36 -5.21
N ASP A 60 -4.36 -4.39 -4.36
CA ASP A 60 -5.72 -4.82 -4.74
C ASP A 60 -6.52 -3.69 -5.38
N PHE A 61 -6.21 -2.44 -5.01
CA PHE A 61 -6.82 -1.24 -5.57
C PHE A 61 -5.84 -0.07 -5.65
N PHE A 62 -6.21 0.95 -6.43
CA PHE A 62 -5.49 2.22 -6.53
C PHE A 62 -6.47 3.40 -6.68
N SER A 63 -6.00 4.62 -6.46
CA SER A 63 -6.81 5.83 -6.67
C SER A 63 -7.48 5.88 -8.04
N GLY A 64 -8.78 6.16 -8.02
CA GLY A 64 -9.56 6.48 -9.21
C GLY A 64 -9.25 7.89 -9.74
N PRO A 65 -9.80 8.24 -10.91
CA PRO A 65 -9.52 9.51 -11.58
C PRO A 65 -10.12 10.74 -10.88
N ARG A 66 -10.88 10.57 -9.79
CA ARG A 66 -11.68 11.61 -9.15
C ARG A 66 -11.08 12.13 -7.84
N GLY A 67 -9.81 11.81 -7.56
CA GLY A 67 -9.07 12.30 -6.39
C GLY A 67 -9.07 11.31 -5.23
N ARG A 68 -8.37 11.66 -4.15
CA ARG A 68 -8.13 10.76 -3.01
C ARG A 68 -9.38 10.49 -2.19
N GLU A 69 -10.12 11.52 -1.81
CA GLU A 69 -11.35 11.42 -1.00
C GLU A 69 -12.35 10.48 -1.65
N GLU A 70 -12.75 10.78 -2.89
CA GLU A 70 -13.72 9.94 -3.59
C GLU A 70 -13.18 8.52 -3.82
N SER A 71 -11.86 8.35 -3.96
CA SER A 71 -11.28 7.00 -4.05
C SER A 71 -11.47 6.22 -2.75
N LEU A 72 -11.22 6.84 -1.60
CA LEU A 72 -11.41 6.22 -0.28
C LEU A 72 -12.89 5.89 -0.02
N GLU A 73 -13.81 6.77 -0.39
CA GLU A 73 -15.26 6.53 -0.30
C GLU A 73 -15.66 5.34 -1.19
N ASN A 74 -15.27 5.34 -2.46
CA ASN A 74 -15.57 4.26 -3.40
C ASN A 74 -14.98 2.91 -2.95
N VAL A 75 -13.77 2.90 -2.39
CA VAL A 75 -13.12 1.69 -1.85
C VAL A 75 -13.91 1.16 -0.66
N LYS A 76 -14.35 2.03 0.25
CA LYS A 76 -15.18 1.65 1.40
C LYS A 76 -16.53 1.07 0.98
N GLU A 77 -17.14 1.61 -0.08
CA GLU A 77 -18.40 1.08 -0.63
C GLU A 77 -18.22 -0.28 -1.35
N GLN A 78 -17.06 -0.49 -1.99
CA GLN A 78 -16.77 -1.73 -2.73
C GLN A 78 -16.29 -2.87 -1.83
N PHE A 79 -15.53 -2.55 -0.78
CA PHE A 79 -14.96 -3.48 0.15
C PHE A 79 -15.62 -3.32 1.53
N ASP A 80 -16.66 -4.14 1.75
CA ASP A 80 -17.47 -4.17 2.97
C ASP A 80 -16.74 -4.91 4.11
N THR A 81 -15.58 -4.38 4.51
CA THR A 81 -14.82 -4.84 5.67
C THR A 81 -15.25 -4.08 6.92
N ASP A 82 -15.13 -4.69 8.11
CA ASP A 82 -15.54 -4.04 9.37
C ASP A 82 -14.67 -2.83 9.73
N ARG A 83 -13.41 -2.82 9.28
CA ARG A 83 -12.43 -1.77 9.61
C ARG A 83 -11.71 -1.25 8.36
N HIS A 84 -11.56 0.07 8.28
CA HIS A 84 -10.86 0.75 7.18
C HIS A 84 -9.78 1.67 7.76
N VAL A 85 -8.51 1.41 7.44
CA VAL A 85 -7.37 2.16 7.95
C VAL A 85 -6.62 2.83 6.80
N PHE A 86 -6.40 4.13 6.90
CA PHE A 86 -5.60 4.92 5.98
C PHE A 86 -4.25 5.28 6.61
N VAL A 87 -3.17 4.81 6.00
CA VAL A 87 -1.80 5.08 6.41
C VAL A 87 -1.27 6.27 5.61
N GLY A 88 -1.08 7.40 6.28
CA GLY A 88 -0.64 8.66 5.66
C GLY A 88 0.69 9.18 6.21
N ALA A 89 1.16 10.27 5.60
CA ALA A 89 2.44 10.90 5.86
C ALA A 89 2.34 12.16 6.73
N ASP A 90 1.22 12.88 6.65
CA ASP A 90 1.05 14.20 7.23
C ASP A 90 -0.37 14.46 7.74
N ASP A 91 -0.59 15.67 8.27
CA ASP A 91 -1.88 16.10 8.83
C ASP A 91 -2.98 16.26 7.76
N GLU A 92 -2.63 16.54 6.49
CA GLU A 92 -3.61 16.64 5.40
C GLU A 92 -4.23 15.25 5.12
N ASP A 93 -3.42 14.20 5.22
CA ASP A 93 -3.90 12.81 5.16
C ASP A 93 -4.80 12.45 6.35
N ALA A 94 -4.56 13.04 7.53
CA ALA A 94 -5.40 12.82 8.71
C ALA A 94 -6.79 13.45 8.52
N ASP A 95 -6.85 14.69 8.04
CA ASP A 95 -8.09 15.38 7.72
C ASP A 95 -8.88 14.65 6.61
N LEU A 96 -8.16 14.13 5.60
CA LEU A 96 -8.73 13.32 4.53
C LEU A 96 -9.36 12.02 5.05
N ALA A 97 -8.63 11.29 5.91
CA ALA A 97 -9.14 10.07 6.52
C ALA A 97 -10.40 10.33 7.34
N GLU A 98 -10.39 11.36 8.19
CA GLU A 98 -11.56 11.75 8.99
C GLU A 98 -12.77 12.04 8.09
N THR A 99 -12.56 12.82 7.03
CA THR A 99 -13.62 13.21 6.09
C THR A 99 -14.20 12.01 5.35
N ALA A 100 -13.35 11.07 4.90
CA ALA A 100 -13.78 9.83 4.25
C ALA A 100 -14.31 8.77 5.24
N GLY A 101 -14.22 9.03 6.56
CA GLY A 101 -14.61 8.09 7.61
C GLY A 101 -13.71 6.86 7.69
N TRP A 102 -12.41 7.03 7.48
CA TRP A 102 -11.34 6.04 7.65
C TRP A 102 -10.59 6.31 8.95
N GLU A 103 -10.08 5.26 9.58
CA GLU A 103 -9.15 5.42 10.70
C GLU A 103 -7.79 5.88 10.17
N TYR A 104 -7.27 6.99 10.70
CA TYR A 104 -5.93 7.48 10.32
C TYR A 104 -4.83 6.81 11.15
N LEU A 105 -3.76 6.40 10.50
CA LEU A 105 -2.54 5.91 11.14
C LEU A 105 -1.31 6.54 10.49
N PRO A 106 -0.48 7.33 11.20
CA PRO A 106 0.77 7.83 10.64
C PRO A 106 1.69 6.68 10.23
N VAL A 107 2.36 6.79 9.07
CA VAL A 107 3.28 5.76 8.58
C VAL A 107 4.38 5.42 9.57
N THR A 108 4.84 6.40 10.35
CA THR A 108 5.84 6.19 11.40
C THR A 108 5.34 5.29 12.54
N GLN A 109 4.07 5.43 12.91
CA GLN A 109 3.44 4.58 13.93
C GLN A 109 3.09 3.20 13.35
N ALA A 110 2.64 3.13 12.11
CA ALA A 110 2.40 1.87 11.42
C ALA A 110 3.69 1.04 11.34
N ALA A 111 4.79 1.69 10.94
CA ALA A 111 6.10 1.08 10.86
C ALA A 111 6.59 0.59 12.22
N GLU A 112 6.47 1.40 13.28
CA GLU A 112 6.82 0.96 14.64
C GLU A 112 5.98 -0.24 15.10
N ALA A 113 4.67 -0.23 14.84
CA ALA A 113 3.76 -1.28 15.28
C ALA A 113 3.97 -2.61 14.56
N ALA A 114 4.39 -2.57 13.29
CA ALA A 114 4.58 -3.72 12.43
C ALA A 114 6.06 -4.09 12.21
N ASP A 115 6.99 -3.43 12.90
CA ASP A 115 8.45 -3.62 12.77
C ASP A 115 8.94 -3.39 11.32
N TRP A 116 8.38 -2.40 10.62
CA TRP A 116 8.81 -2.02 9.28
C TRP A 116 9.91 -0.96 9.32
N ASP A 117 10.89 -1.10 8.44
CA ASP A 117 11.97 -0.13 8.31
C ASP A 117 11.52 1.12 7.54
N LEU A 118 11.73 2.28 8.15
CA LEU A 118 11.62 3.58 7.49
C LEU A 118 12.91 3.89 6.72
N GLY A 119 12.79 4.46 5.53
CA GLY A 119 13.93 4.80 4.69
C GLY A 119 13.56 5.12 3.25
N GLU A 120 14.59 5.37 2.42
CA GLU A 120 14.42 5.50 0.98
C GLU A 120 14.03 4.15 0.37
N PRO A 121 12.97 4.07 -0.46
CA PRO A 121 12.49 2.83 -1.02
C PRO A 121 13.56 2.11 -1.84
N GLU A 122 13.91 0.92 -1.41
CA GLU A 122 14.81 0.04 -2.13
C GLU A 122 14.02 -0.71 -3.21
N THR A 123 14.66 -0.93 -4.35
CA THR A 123 14.12 -1.86 -5.34
C THR A 123 14.55 -3.26 -4.93
N PRO A 124 13.63 -4.22 -4.78
CA PRO A 124 14.02 -5.59 -4.46
C PRO A 124 15.03 -6.08 -5.50
N ASP A 125 16.20 -6.51 -5.02
CA ASP A 125 17.27 -7.03 -5.86
C ASP A 125 16.71 -8.12 -6.77
N THR A 126 16.98 -8.00 -8.06
CA THR A 126 16.65 -9.05 -9.02
C THR A 126 17.72 -10.13 -8.94
N ALA A 127 17.98 -10.65 -7.73
CA ALA A 127 18.86 -11.78 -7.53
C ALA A 127 18.05 -13.06 -7.73
N THR A 128 17.71 -13.35 -8.99
CA THR A 128 17.60 -14.68 -9.64
C THR A 128 16.89 -14.47 -10.99
N ASP A 129 17.63 -13.90 -11.94
CA ASP A 129 17.55 -14.33 -13.35
C ASP A 129 18.94 -14.91 -13.69
N GLU A 130 19.41 -15.84 -12.85
CA GLU A 130 20.59 -16.69 -13.13
C GLU A 130 20.16 -18.08 -13.62
N ASP A 131 18.86 -18.31 -13.85
CA ASP A 131 18.37 -19.46 -14.59
C ASP A 131 18.10 -19.06 -16.05
N GLU A 132 18.73 -19.82 -16.95
CA GLU A 132 18.66 -19.71 -18.40
C GLU A 132 19.57 -18.64 -19.03
N GLN A 133 20.87 -18.77 -18.73
CA GLN A 133 21.84 -18.96 -19.82
C GLN A 133 21.28 -20.05 -20.75
N ARG A 134 20.39 -19.67 -21.67
CA ARG A 134 19.85 -20.58 -22.68
C ARG A 134 20.89 -20.66 -23.80
N ASP A 135 21.99 -21.37 -23.50
CA ASP A 135 23.07 -21.75 -24.42
C ASP A 135 22.65 -22.85 -25.42
N ASP A 136 21.35 -23.13 -25.56
CA ASP A 136 20.82 -24.15 -26.47
C ASP A 136 19.77 -23.55 -27.43
N TRP A 137 20.22 -22.57 -28.22
CA TRP A 137 19.54 -22.19 -29.47
C TRP A 137 20.15 -23.00 -30.64
N PRO A 138 19.42 -23.97 -31.23
CA PRO A 138 19.89 -24.73 -32.39
C PRO A 138 19.90 -23.92 -33.70
#